data_AF-A0A238JND3-F1
#
_entry.id   AF-A0A238JND3-F1
#
_cell.length_a   1.000
_cell.length_b   1.000
_cell.length_c   1.000
_cell.angle_alpha   90.00
_cell.angle_beta   90.00
_cell.angle_gamma   90.00
#
_symmetry.space_group_name_H-M   'P 1'
#
loop_
_entity.id
_entity.type
_entity.pdbx_description
1 polymer ?
#
loop_
_entity_poly.entity_id
_entity_poly.type
_entity_poly.pdbx_seq_one_letter_code
_entity_poly.pdbx_strand_id
1 'polypeptide(L)' 'MTGLDWPGLMRAGIHGLGLKPHEFWALTPAELWLLLGPEAGEMPMNRGRLDDLASRFPDQESGDEDG' A
#
# COMPACT_ATOMS: atom_id res chain seq x y z
N MET A 1 -6.42 -16.14 -5.51
CA MET A 1 -5.78 -15.07 -4.73
C MET A 1 -5.92 -13.80 -5.53
N THR A 2 -6.87 -12.93 -5.18
CA THR A 2 -6.96 -11.61 -5.80
C THR A 2 -5.84 -10.76 -5.20
N GLY A 3 -4.79 -10.53 -5.98
CA GLY A 3 -3.73 -9.60 -5.62
C GLY A 3 -4.30 -8.19 -5.49
N LEU A 4 -3.58 -7.32 -4.78
CA LEU A 4 -3.87 -5.89 -4.75
C LEU A 4 -3.84 -5.35 -6.19
N ASP A 5 -4.87 -4.61 -6.62
CA ASP A 5 -4.90 -3.96 -7.93
C ASP A 5 -3.96 -2.75 -7.96
N TRP A 6 -2.67 -3.05 -8.04
CA TRP A 6 -1.59 -2.08 -8.14
C TRP A 6 -1.75 -1.12 -9.32
N PRO A 7 -2.08 -1.59 -10.53
CA PRO A 7 -2.33 -0.71 -11.67
C PRO A 7 -3.48 0.28 -11.43
N GLY A 8 -4.58 -0.19 -10.83
CA GLY A 8 -5.70 0.67 -10.44
C GLY A 8 -5.29 1.72 -9.43
N LEU A 9 -4.54 1.32 -8.40
CA LEU A 9 -4.07 2.22 -7.34
C LEU A 9 -3.13 3.31 -7.86
N MET A 10 -2.16 2.95 -8.71
CA MET A 10 -1.25 3.93 -9.32
C MET A 10 -1.97 4.89 -10.25
N ARG A 11 -2.96 4.40 -11.02
CA ARG A 11 -3.76 5.27 -11.89
C ARG A 11 -4.61 6.23 -11.08
N ALA A 12 -5.20 5.80 -9.97
CA ALA A 12 -5.99 6.68 -9.11
C ALA A 12 -5.11 7.69 -8.36
N GLY A 13 -3.95 7.27 -7.84
CA GLY A 13 -3.03 8.16 -7.10
C GLY A 13 -2.22 9.11 -7.98
N ILE A 14 -1.45 8.58 -8.93
CA ILE A 14 -0.50 9.37 -9.73
C ILE A 14 -1.23 10.13 -10.84
N HIS A 15 -2.19 9.49 -11.51
CA HIS A 15 -2.91 10.10 -12.63
C HIS A 15 -4.24 10.76 -12.20
N GLY A 16 -4.96 10.19 -11.23
CA GLY A 16 -6.22 10.74 -10.74
C GLY A 16 -6.04 11.94 -9.81
N LEU A 17 -5.26 11.77 -8.73
CA LEU A 17 -4.95 12.83 -7.76
C LEU A 17 -3.77 13.73 -8.17
N GLY A 18 -3.04 13.36 -9.24
CA GLY A 18 -1.88 14.13 -9.72
C GLY A 18 -0.67 14.07 -8.79
N LEU A 19 -0.61 13.08 -7.90
CA LEU A 19 0.51 12.90 -6.98
C LEU A 19 1.79 12.61 -7.77
N LYS A 20 2.90 13.25 -7.41
CA LYS A 20 4.19 12.84 -7.95
C LYS A 20 4.52 11.44 -7.42
N PRO A 21 5.29 10.63 -8.17
CA PRO A 21 5.63 9.27 -7.74
C PRO A 21 6.24 9.22 -6.33
N HIS A 22 7.08 10.19 -5.96
CA HIS A 22 7.66 10.25 -4.62
C HIS A 22 6.64 10.59 -3.53
N GLU A 23 5.66 11.45 -3.81
CA GLU A 23 4.59 11.79 -2.87
C GLU A 23 3.72 10.57 -2.63
N PHE A 24 3.36 9.85 -3.69
CA PHE A 24 2.60 8.60 -3.62
C PHE A 24 3.29 7.55 -2.72
N TRP A 25 4.60 7.37 -2.85
CA TRP A 25 5.36 6.41 -2.02
C TRP A 25 5.67 6.90 -0.60
N ALA A 26 5.63 8.22 -0.36
CA ALA A 26 5.79 8.80 0.96
C ALA A 26 4.51 8.74 1.80
N LEU A 27 3.34 8.62 1.15
CA LEU A 27 2.05 8.53 1.82
C LEU A 27 1.86 7.17 2.49
N THR A 28 1.28 7.21 3.68
CA THR A 28 0.74 6.00 4.28
C THR A 28 -0.50 5.53 3.51
N PRO A 29 -0.83 4.23 3.50
CA PRO A 29 -2.05 3.74 2.89
C PRO A 29 -3.31 4.46 3.41
N ALA A 30 -3.36 4.84 4.69
CA ALA A 30 -4.49 5.57 5.27
C ALA A 30 -4.66 6.98 4.67
N GLU A 31 -3.56 7.70 4.44
CA GLU A 31 -3.60 9.04 3.82
C GLU A 31 -3.97 8.94 2.33
N LEU A 32 -3.44 7.94 1.62
CA LEU A 32 -3.83 7.68 0.23
C LEU A 32 -5.34 7.42 0.13
N TRP A 33 -5.87 6.63 1.06
CA TRP A 33 -7.31 6.36 1.17
C TRP A 33 -8.14 7.60 1.44
N LEU A 34 -7.68 8.47 2.35
CA LEU A 34 -8.34 9.73 2.64
C LEU A 34 -8.39 10.64 1.41
N LEU A 35 -7.30 10.70 0.64
CA LEU A 35 -7.19 11.52 -0.57
C LEU A 35 -8.04 10.97 -1.73
N LEU A 36 -8.16 9.64 -1.85
CA LEU A 36 -9.00 9.01 -2.88
C LEU A 36 -10.50 9.17 -2.62
N GLY A 37 -10.89 9.49 -1.38
CA GLY A 37 -12.28 9.78 -1.01
C GLY A 37 -13.19 8.54 -0.90
N PRO A 38 -14.48 8.73 -0.56
CA PRO A 38 -15.43 7.65 -0.26
C PRO A 38 -15.76 6.72 -1.45
N GLU A 39 -15.33 7.04 -2.67
CA GLU A 39 -15.43 6.15 -3.83
C GLU A 39 -14.32 5.09 -3.90
N ALA A 40 -13.32 5.16 -3.02
CA ALA A 40 -12.22 4.20 -3.00
C ALA A 40 -12.64 2.76 -2.60
N GLY A 41 -13.84 2.57 -2.02
CA GLY A 41 -14.37 1.26 -1.61
C GLY A 41 -14.18 0.95 -0.11
N GLU A 42 -14.27 -0.31 0.31
CA GLU A 42 -13.91 -0.72 1.67
C GLU A 42 -12.40 -0.59 1.89
N MET A 43 -11.96 0.01 3.00
CA MET A 43 -10.54 0.09 3.40
C MET A 43 -9.89 -1.31 3.36
N PRO A 44 -8.96 -1.60 2.43
CA PRO A 44 -8.41 -2.92 2.19
C PRO A 44 -7.36 -3.30 3.24
N MET A 45 -6.82 -2.31 3.97
CA MET A 45 -5.86 -2.49 5.05
C MET A 45 -6.39 -1.84 6.33
N ASN A 46 -7.01 -2.64 7.19
CA ASN A 46 -7.17 -2.29 8.60
C ASN A 46 -5.99 -2.83 9.39
N ARG A 47 -5.84 -2.38 10.65
CA ARG A 47 -4.70 -2.80 11.48
C ARG A 47 -4.63 -4.31 11.70
N GLY A 48 -5.78 -4.99 11.77
CA GLY A 48 -5.83 -6.46 11.87
C GLY A 48 -5.36 -7.18 10.61
N ARG A 49 -5.64 -6.65 9.42
CA ARG A 49 -5.13 -7.16 8.14
C ARG A 49 -3.63 -6.95 8.01
N LEU A 50 -3.09 -5.85 8.52
CA LEU A 50 -1.65 -5.62 8.56
C LEU A 50 -0.96 -6.62 9.51
N ASP A 51 -1.56 -6.89 10.67
CA ASP A 51 -1.06 -7.88 11.64
C ASP A 51 -1.09 -9.32 11.08
N ASP A 52 -2.17 -9.70 10.39
CA ASP A 52 -2.27 -10.97 9.66
C ASP A 52 -1.19 -11.07 8.57
N LEU A 53 -0.94 -10.00 7.84
CA LEU A 53 0.06 -9.97 6.78
C LEU A 53 1.48 -10.08 7.35
N ALA A 54 1.79 -9.35 8.43
CA ALA A 54 3.07 -9.43 9.13
C ALA A 54 3.31 -10.82 9.72
N SER A 55 2.27 -11.47 10.23
CA SER A 55 2.35 -12.85 10.73
C SER A 55 2.59 -13.87 9.60
N ARG A 56 2.02 -13.62 8.40
CA ARG A 56 2.14 -14.50 7.24
C ARG A 56 3.43 -14.32 6.46
N PHE A 57 4.00 -13.12 6.49
CA PHE A 57 5.25 -12.76 5.83
C PHE A 57 6.17 -12.10 6.85
N PRO A 58 6.70 -12.87 7.82
CA PRO A 58 7.66 -12.34 8.78
C PRO A 58 8.91 -11.90 8.01
N ASP A 59 9.39 -10.69 8.29
CA ASP A 59 10.64 -10.20 7.73
C ASP A 59 11.76 -11.19 8.11
N GLN A 60 12.42 -11.74 7.11
CA GLN A 60 13.64 -12.50 7.31
C GLN A 60 14.74 -11.46 7.52
N GLU A 61 15.43 -11.51 8.66
CA GLU A 61 16.71 -10.81 8.78
C GLU A 61 17.58 -11.30 7.62
N SER A 62 17.90 -10.40 6.70
CA SER A 62 18.95 -10.66 5.71
C SER A 62 20.22 -10.80 6.54
N GLY A 63 20.60 -12.03 6.85
CA GLY A 63 21.89 -12.32 7.45
C GLY A 63 22.95 -11.64 6.60
N ASP A 64 23.87 -10.94 7.26
CA ASP A 64 25.14 -10.47 6.70
C ASP A 64 25.78 -11.60 5.88
N GLU A 65 25.52 -11.61 4.56
CA GLU A 65 26.17 -12.51 3.61
C GLU A 65 26.48 -11.76 2.30
N ASP A 66 26.89 -10.50 2.40
CA ASP A 66 27.71 -9.89 1.34
C ASP A 66 29.17 -10.27 1.61
N GLY A 67 29.61 -11.36 0.99
CA GLY A 67 31.00 -11.83 0.91
C GLY A 67 31.52 -11.82 -0.52
#